data_AF-A0A537SK46-F1
#
_entry.id   AF-A0A537SK46-F1
#
_cell.length_a   1.000
_cell.length_b   1.000
_cell.length_c   1.000
_cell.angle_alpha   90.00
_cell.angle_beta   90.00
_cell.angle_gamma   90.00
#
_symmetry.space_group_name_H-M   'P 1'
#
loop_
_entity.id
_entity.type
_entity.pdbx_description
1 polymer ?
#
loop_
_entity_poly.entity_id
_entity_poly.type
_entity_poly.pdbx_seq_one_letter_code
_entity_poly.pdbx_strand_id
1 'polypeptide(L)' 'MDSNLWCGWGMGNAELDGVKVFNPEGKSIGGFIALPERCANLAFGKRKRNRLLTTASHSLYSLYMNTRGAKNA' A
#
# COMPACT_ATOMS: atom_id res chain seq x y z
N MET A 1 -15.12 8.49 -3.93
CA MET A 1 -13.97 7.64 -4.31
C MET A 1 -12.78 8.31 -3.67
N ASP A 2 -12.13 7.65 -2.72
CA ASP A 2 -11.00 8.27 -2.03
C ASP A 2 -9.81 8.21 -2.99
N SER A 3 -9.44 9.35 -3.56
CA SER A 3 -8.29 9.48 -4.48
C SER A 3 -6.96 9.42 -3.73
N ASN A 4 -6.83 8.41 -2.86
CA ASN A 4 -5.68 8.23 -2.01
C ASN A 4 -4.50 7.69 -2.81
N LEU A 5 -3.31 8.20 -2.50
CA LEU A 5 -2.06 7.70 -3.02
C LEU A 5 -1.49 6.64 -2.07
N TRP A 6 -1.11 5.48 -2.64
CA TRP A 6 -0.56 4.35 -1.91
C TRP A 6 0.90 4.15 -2.33
N CYS A 7 1.81 4.22 -1.37
CA CYS A 7 3.25 4.18 -1.64
C CYS A 7 3.93 3.06 -0.85
N GLY A 8 4.82 2.32 -1.52
CA GLY A 8 5.79 1.48 -0.82
C GLY A 8 6.70 2.38 0.02
N TRP A 9 7.01 1.95 1.23
CA TRP A 9 7.80 2.70 2.20
C TRP A 9 8.82 1.77 2.88
N GLY A 10 9.93 2.37 3.31
CA GLY A 10 10.94 1.66 4.10
C GLY A 10 12.31 2.33 4.16
N MET A 11 12.36 3.66 4.31
CA MET A 11 13.60 4.40 4.53
C MET A 11 13.69 4.78 6.01
N GLY A 12 14.82 4.46 6.66
CA GLY A 12 15.07 4.76 8.08
C GLY A 12 15.22 3.50 8.92
N ASN A 13 14.20 3.16 9.71
CA ASN A 13 14.19 2.00 10.60
C ASN A 13 13.10 0.98 10.18
N ALA A 14 13.12 -0.21 10.78
CA ALA A 14 12.18 -1.28 10.49
C ALA A 14 10.71 -0.94 10.82
N GLU A 15 10.46 0.02 11.71
CA GLU A 15 9.09 0.46 12.06
C GLU A 15 8.45 1.27 10.93
N LEU A 16 9.26 1.75 9.98
CA LEU A 16 8.80 2.48 8.80
C LEU A 16 8.64 1.56 7.57
N ASP A 17 9.02 0.29 7.65
CA ASP A 17 8.89 -0.64 6.54
C ASP A 17 7.43 -1.03 6.30
N GLY A 18 6.92 -0.79 5.09
CA GLY A 18 5.52 -1.05 4.80
C GLY A 18 4.90 -0.26 3.67
N VAL A 19 3.61 0.02 3.78
CA VAL A 19 2.86 0.87 2.83
C VAL A 19 2.32 2.08 3.56
N LYS A 20 2.57 3.27 2.98
CA LYS A 20 2.08 4.55 3.48
C LYS A 20 0.97 5.08 2.57
N VAL A 21 -0.09 5.59 3.18
CA VAL A 21 -1.26 6.11 2.46
C VAL A 21 -1.37 7.63 2.67
N PHE A 22 -1.54 8.35 1.57
CA PHE A 22 -1.73 9.79 1.53
C PHE A 22 -3.09 10.13 0.94
N ASN A 23 -3.73 11.19 1.44
CA ASN A 23 -4.93 11.76 0.81
C ASN A 23 -4.56 12.51 -0.48
N PRO A 24 -5.54 12.97 -1.27
CA PRO A 24 -5.31 13.75 -2.48
C PRO A 24 -4.52 15.04 -2.24
N GLU A 25 -4.61 15.60 -1.02
CA GLU A 25 -3.88 16.80 -0.59
C GLU A 25 -2.42 16.50 -0.17
N GLY A 26 -1.96 15.24 -0.28
CA GLY A 26 -0.60 14.82 0.06
C GLY A 26 -0.32 14.64 1.56
N LYS A 27 -1.33 14.73 2.42
CA LYS A 27 -1.24 14.48 3.86
C LYS A 27 -1.34 12.97 4.14
N SER A 28 -0.43 12.44 4.95
CA SER A 28 -0.49 11.05 5.39
C SER A 28 -1.72 10.83 6.30
N ILE A 29 -2.56 9.86 5.97
CA ILE A 29 -3.85 9.65 6.66
C ILE A 29 -3.80 8.64 7.80
N GLY A 30 -2.64 8.43 8.43
CA GLY A 30 -2.47 7.50 9.56
C GLY A 30 -2.61 6.02 9.22
N GLY A 31 -3.13 5.68 8.03
CA GLY A 31 -3.10 4.33 7.48
C GLY A 31 -1.68 3.93 7.11
N PHE A 32 -1.01 3.20 8.00
CA PHE A 32 0.27 2.55 7.75
C PHE A 32 0.10 1.04 7.84
N ILE A 33 0.48 0.35 6.77
CA ILE A 33 0.49 -1.12 6.74
C ILE A 33 1.93 -1.54 7.02
N ALA A 34 2.21 -1.92 8.26
CA ALA A 34 3.50 -2.45 8.64
C ALA A 34 3.78 -3.76 7.89
N LEU A 35 4.96 -3.84 7.28
CA LEU A 35 5.50 -5.07 6.73
C LEU A 35 6.82 -5.39 7.46
N PRO A 36 7.20 -6.68 7.54
CA PRO A 36 8.50 -7.06 8.12
C PRO A 36 9.73 -6.54 7.36
N GLU A 37 9.53 -6.02 6.14
CA GLU A 37 10.58 -5.59 5.22
C GLU A 37 10.11 -4.42 4.35
N ARG A 38 11.05 -3.61 3.87
CA ARG A 38 10.79 -2.53 2.90
C ARG A 38 9.91 -2.98 1.73
N CYS A 39 8.86 -2.21 1.47
CA CYS A 39 7.99 -2.42 0.33
C CYS A 39 8.53 -1.68 -0.91
N ALA A 40 8.87 -2.43 -1.97
CA ALA A 40 9.35 -1.85 -3.21
C ALA A 40 8.21 -1.38 -4.13
N ASN A 41 7.14 -2.17 -4.24
CA ASN A 41 6.01 -1.90 -5.12
C ASN A 41 4.72 -2.52 -4.56
N LEU A 42 3.58 -2.02 -5.02
CA LEU A 42 2.27 -2.52 -4.65
C LEU A 42 1.26 -2.33 -5.78
N ALA A 43 0.25 -3.19 -5.80
CA ALA A 43 -0.84 -3.09 -6.75
C ALA A 43 -2.15 -3.61 -6.16
N PHE A 44 -3.26 -2.93 -6.47
CA PHE A 44 -4.58 -3.47 -6.22
C PHE A 44 -4.96 -4.46 -7.31
N GLY A 45 -5.18 -5.71 -6.94
CA GLY A 45 -5.48 -6.81 -7.86
C GLY A 45 -6.79 -7.54 -7.57
N LYS A 46 -7.02 -8.59 -8.37
CA LYS A 46 -8.20 -9.48 -8.39
C LYS A 46 -9.51 -8.85 -8.90
N ARG A 47 -10.48 -9.73 -9.20
CA ARG A 47 -11.80 -9.41 -9.78
C ARG A 47 -12.58 -8.33 -9.02
N LYS A 48 -12.37 -8.20 -7.70
CA LYS A 48 -13.03 -7.17 -6.86
C LYS A 48 -12.16 -5.92 -6.60
N ARG A 49 -10.91 -5.88 -7.09
CA ARG A 49 -9.91 -4.82 -6.84
C ARG A 49 -9.70 -4.47 -5.36
N ASN A 50 -10.01 -5.40 -4.47
CA ASN A 50 -9.98 -5.22 -3.02
C ASN A 50 -8.84 -6.01 -2.35
N ARG A 51 -7.90 -6.52 -3.15
CA ARG A 51 -6.70 -7.16 -2.63
C ARG A 51 -5.51 -6.30 -2.97
N LEU A 52 -4.78 -5.87 -1.94
CA LEU A 52 -3.50 -5.22 -2.08
C LEU A 52 -2.42 -6.29 -2.16
N LEU A 53 -1.67 -6.29 -3.25
CA LEU A 53 -0.47 -7.11 -3.44
C LEU A 53 0.73 -6.21 -3.21
N THR A 54 1.68 -6.67 -2.41
CA THR A 54 2.88 -5.92 -2.04
C THR A 54 4.12 -6.77 -2.27
N THR A 55 5.12 -6.19 -2.92
CA THR A 55 6.42 -6.82 -3.16
C THR A 55 7.44 -6.23 -2.19
N ALA A 56 8.02 -7.08 -1.36
CA ALA A 56 9.15 -6.74 -0.51
C ALA A 56 10.42 -7.46 -0.98
N SER A 57 11.52 -7.25 -0.28
CA SER A 57 12.85 -7.78 -0.62
C SER A 57 12.85 -9.29 -0.89
N HIS A 58 12.30 -10.08 0.03
CA HIS A 58 12.34 -11.54 -0.06
C HIS A 58 10.94 -12.18 -0.12
N SER A 59 9.90 -11.36 -0.01
CA SER A 59 8.54 -11.84 0.21
C SER A 59 7.50 -11.10 -0.62
N LEU A 60 6.43 -11.82 -0.98
CA LEU A 60 5.22 -11.26 -1.55
C LEU A 60 4.11 -11.34 -0.51
N TYR A 61 3.53 -10.20 -0.16
CA TYR A 61 2.41 -10.13 0.78
C TYR A 61 1.10 -9.86 0.03
N SER A 62 -0.01 -10.36 0.58
CA SER A 62 -1.33 -10.05 0.06
C SER A 62 -2.32 -9.83 1.19
N LEU A 63 -3.02 -8.69 1.13
CA LEU A 63 -3.97 -8.27 2.16
C LEU A 63 -5.31 -7.96 1.52
N TYR A 64 -6.40 -8.36 2.17
CA TYR A 64 -7.72 -7.89 1.81
C TYR A 64 -7.97 -6.51 2.41
N MET A 65 -8.48 -5.61 1.60
CA MET A 65 -8.78 -4.24 1.96
C MET A 65 -10.27 -3.97 1.81
N ASN A 66 -10.79 -3.08 2.64
CA ASN A 66 -12.15 -2.54 2.48
C ASN A 66 -12.22 -1.51 1.36
N THR A 67 -11.09 -0.93 0.95
CA THR A 67 -10.98 -0.05 -0.21
C THR A 67 -10.83 -0.83 -1.52
N ARG A 68 -11.12 -0.18 -2.64
CA ARG A 68 -10.93 -0.72 -3.99
C ARG A 68 -9.92 0.14 -4.74
N GLY A 69 -8.99 -0.51 -5.44
CA GLY A 69 -8.07 0.17 -6.34
C GLY A 69 -8.79 0.98 -7.41
N ALA A 70 -8.09 1.99 -7.93
CA ALA A 70 -8.56 2.84 -9.01
C ALA A 70 -9.04 1.99 -10.21
N LYS A 71 -10.09 2.46 -10.88
CA LYS A 71 -10.45 1.91 -12.18
C LYS A 71 -9.44 2.44 -13.20
N ASN A 72 -9.03 1.61 -14.14
CA ASN A 72 -8.27 2.10 -15.30
C ASN A 72 -9.11 3.19 -15.97
N ALA A 73 -8.46 4.33 -16.27
CA ALA A 73 -9.03 5.39 -17.08
C ALA A 73 -9.10 4.96 -18.55
#